data_AF-A0AA95HAH6-F1
#
_entry.id   AF-A0AA95HAH6-F1
#
_cell.length_a   1.000
_cell.length_b   1.000
_cell.length_c   1.000
_cell.angle_alpha   90.00
_cell.angle_beta   90.00
_cell.angle_gamma   90.00
#
_symmetry.space_group_name_H-M   'P 1'
#
loop_
_entity.id
_entity.type
_entity.pdbx_description
1 polymer ?
#
loop_
_entity_poly.entity_id
_entity_poly.type
_entity_poly.pdbx_seq_one_letter_code
_entity_poly.pdbx_strand_id
1 'polypeptide(L)' 'MRFTALLFTPLIGIAIATAGGFVVYGILKATMGIRLSQEEEYNGADLSIHKIKANPDN' A
#
# COMPACT_ATOMS: atom_id res chain seq x y z
N MET A 1 -13.49 18.32 31.85
CA MET A 1 -13.11 17.20 30.98
C MET A 1 -12.85 17.75 29.58
N ARG A 2 -11.60 17.74 29.08
CA ARG A 2 -11.16 18.59 27.96
C ARG A 2 -11.50 17.99 26.59
N PHE A 3 -12.63 18.38 26.00
CA PHE A 3 -13.04 18.04 24.62
C PHE A 3 -12.04 18.49 23.55
N THR A 4 -11.28 19.56 23.77
CA THR A 4 -10.22 19.99 22.86
C THR A 4 -9.08 18.96 22.78
N ALA A 5 -8.71 18.28 23.86
CA ALA A 5 -7.66 17.26 23.78
C ALA A 5 -8.06 16.05 22.91
N LEU A 6 -9.37 15.74 22.80
CA LEU A 6 -9.88 14.60 22.03
C LEU A 6 -9.75 14.78 20.52
N LEU A 7 -9.81 16.01 19.99
CA LEU A 7 -9.77 16.23 18.53
C LEU A 7 -8.36 16.53 18.02
N PHE A 8 -7.56 17.29 18.77
CA PHE A 8 -6.22 17.69 18.31
C PHE A 8 -5.21 16.53 18.37
N THR A 9 -5.31 15.66 19.37
CA THR A 9 -4.39 14.52 19.54
C THR A 9 -4.49 13.47 18.42
N PRO A 10 -5.69 12.96 18.04
CA PRO A 10 -5.78 11.98 16.96
C PRO A 10 -5.45 12.57 15.59
N LEU A 11 -5.76 13.84 15.34
CA LEU A 11 -5.39 14.50 14.06
C LEU A 11 -3.88 14.53 13.87
N ILE A 12 -3.11 14.82 14.93
CA ILE A 12 -1.65 14.75 14.89
C ILE A 12 -1.19 13.30 14.67
N GLY A 13 -1.80 12.33 15.35
CA GLY A 13 -1.51 10.91 15.14
C GLY A 13 -1.74 10.44 13.70
N ILE A 14 -2.86 10.83 13.10
CA ILE A 14 -3.18 10.55 11.69
C ILE A 14 -2.15 11.20 10.78
N ALA A 15 -1.81 12.48 11.00
CA ALA A 15 -0.82 13.18 10.19
C ALA A 15 0.54 12.49 10.22
N ILE A 16 1.01 12.05 11.39
CA ILE A 16 2.27 11.31 11.55
C ILE A 16 2.17 9.93 10.87
N ALA A 17 1.08 9.20 11.06
CA ALA A 17 0.90 7.88 10.46
C ALA A 17 0.86 7.95 8.92
N THR A 18 0.15 8.93 8.36
CA THR A 18 0.10 9.17 6.92
C THR A 18 1.46 9.59 6.38
N ALA A 19 2.15 10.53 7.03
CA ALA A 19 3.48 10.98 6.60
C ALA A 19 4.51 9.84 6.66
N GLY A 20 4.56 9.10 7.77
CA GLY A 20 5.45 7.96 7.94
C GLY A 20 5.18 6.85 6.93
N GLY A 21 3.90 6.51 6.72
CA GLY A 21 3.49 5.53 5.71
C GLY A 21 3.90 5.95 4.29
N PHE A 22 3.73 7.23 3.94
CA PHE A 22 4.15 7.76 2.64
C PHE A 22 5.66 7.69 2.45
N VAL A 23 6.45 8.05 3.47
CA VAL A 23 7.92 8.00 3.42
C VAL A 23 8.39 6.56 3.23
N VAL A 24 7.91 5.62 4.05
CA VAL A 24 8.30 4.21 3.96
C VAL A 24 7.90 3.61 2.61
N TYR A 25 6.65 3.83 2.19
CA TYR A 25 6.18 3.37 0.88
C TYR A 25 6.99 3.98 -0.27
N GLY A 26 7.28 5.28 -0.20
CA GLY A 26 8.07 5.99 -1.21
C GLY A 26 9.48 5.42 -1.34
N ILE A 27 10.15 5.15 -0.22
CA ILE A 27 11.47 4.51 -0.20
C ILE A 27 11.39 3.13 -0.84
N LEU A 28 10.47 2.26 -0.38
CA LEU A 28 10.31 0.92 -0.91
C LEU A 28 9.99 0.92 -2.41
N LYS A 29 9.14 1.84 -2.86
CA LYS A 29 8.82 2.02 -4.28
C LYS A 29 10.05 2.42 -5.09
N ALA A 30 10.88 3.33 -4.59
CA ALA A 30 12.08 3.78 -5.28
C ALA A 30 13.20 2.72 -5.33
N THR A 31 13.33 1.90 -4.27
CA THR A 31 14.42 0.92 -4.17
C THR A 31 14.06 -0.46 -4.73
N MET A 32 12.81 -0.91 -4.56
CA MET A 32 12.39 -2.28 -4.87
C MET A 32 11.35 -2.39 -5.98
N GLY A 33 10.68 -1.29 -6.37
CA GLY A 33 9.65 -1.35 -7.40
C GLY A 33 8.47 -2.24 -7.00
N ILE A 34 7.91 -2.03 -5.81
CA ILE A 34 6.88 -2.89 -5.18
C ILE A 34 5.50 -2.93 -5.88
N ARG A 35 5.31 -2.23 -7.00
CA ARG A 35 4.02 -2.18 -7.74
C ARG A 35 4.19 -2.89 -9.07
N LEU A 36 3.29 -3.83 -9.38
CA LEU A 36 3.20 -4.46 -10.69
C LEU A 36 2.99 -3.41 -11.78
N SER A 37 3.54 -3.66 -12.96
CA SER A 37 3.19 -2.91 -14.16
C SER A 37 1.71 -3.12 -14.51
N GLN A 38 1.13 -2.19 -15.28
CA GLN A 38 -0.30 -2.26 -15.64
C GLN A 38 -0.65 -3.53 -16.44
N GLU A 39 0.28 -4.05 -17.22
CA GLU A 39 0.13 -5.31 -17.96
C GLU A 39 0.14 -6.51 -17.02
N GLU A 40 1.04 -6.52 -16.04
CA GLU A 40 1.11 -7.58 -15.04
C GLU A 40 -0.09 -7.56 -14.06
N GLU A 41 -0.62 -6.37 -13.75
CA GLU A 41 -1.84 -6.19 -12.97
C GLU A 41 -3.07 -6.70 -13.76
N TYR A 42 -3.11 -6.50 -15.09
CA TYR A 42 -4.15 -7.03 -15.98
C TYR A 42 -4.12 -8.56 -16.10
N ASN A 43 -2.93 -9.15 -16.22
CA ASN A 43 -2.75 -10.61 -16.29
C ASN A 43 -3.00 -11.31 -14.94
N GLY A 44 -3.06 -10.55 -13.85
CA GLY A 44 -3.25 -11.05 -12.49
C GLY A 44 -1.93 -11.37 -11.78
N ALA A 45 -1.82 -11.00 -10.51
CA ALA A 45 -0.60 -11.17 -9.71
C ALA A 45 -0.16 -12.65 -9.60
N ASP A 46 -1.12 -13.59 -9.61
CA ASP A 46 -0.85 -15.03 -9.55
C ASP A 46 -0.12 -15.54 -10.80
N LEU A 47 -0.48 -15.02 -11.99
CA LEU A 47 0.17 -15.37 -13.24
C LEU A 47 1.49 -14.58 -13.43
N SER A 48 1.50 -13.30 -13.04
CA SER A 48 2.61 -12.37 -13.27
C SER A 48 3.78 -12.55 -12.30
N ILE A 49 3.52 -12.88 -11.02
CA ILE A 49 4.58 -13.10 -10.01
C ILE A 49 4.82 -14.60 -9.78
N HIS A 50 3.75 -15.40 -9.67
CA HIS A 50 3.84 -16.79 -9.25
C HIS A 50 3.74 -17.80 -10.41
N LYS A 51 3.42 -17.36 -11.64
CA LYS A 51 3.25 -18.21 -12.84
C LYS A 51 2.24 -19.36 -12.66
N ILE A 52 1.30 -19.22 -11.73
CA ILE A 52 0.25 -20.21 -11.47
C ILE A 52 -1.06 -19.65 -12.05
N LYS A 53 -1.67 -20.37 -12.99
CA LYS A 53 -3.04 -20.09 -13.41
C LYS A 53 -3.99 -20.44 -12.26
N ALA A 54 -4.70 -19.44 -11.73
CA ALA A 54 -5.75 -19.65 -10.74
C ALA A 54 -7.01 -20.31 -11.33
N ASN A 55 -7.19 -20.29 -12.65
CA ASN A 55 -8.30 -20.91 -13.34
C ASN A 55 -7.86 -22.22 -14.03
N PRO A 56 -8.56 -23.36 -13.80
CA PRO A 56 -8.30 -24.59 -14.54
C PRO A 56 -8.61 -24.39 -16.03
N ASP A 57 -7.81 -25.01 -16.89
CA ASP A 57 -8.08 -25.05 -18.33
C ASP A 57 -9.40 -25.82 -18.54
N ASN A 58 -10.37 -25.12 -19.11
CA ASN A 58 -11.71 -25.61 -19.42
C ASN A 58 -11.74 -26.42 -20.72
#